data_AF-A0A238U5K4-F1
#
_entry.id   AF-A0A238U5K4-F1
#
_cell.length_a   1.000
_cell.length_b   1.000
_cell.length_c   1.000
_cell.angle_alpha   90.00
_cell.angle_beta   90.00
_cell.angle_gamma   90.00
#
_symmetry.space_group_name_H-M   'P 1'
#
loop_
_entity.id
_entity.type
_entity.pdbx_description
1 polymer ?
#
loop_
_entity_poly.entity_id
_entity_poly.type
_entity_poly.pdbx_seq_one_letter_code
_entity_poly.pdbx_strand_id
1 'polypeptide(L)'
;MNFPFYIAKRYLRSKNSTNAINIITIIAMLGVIIGTLALFIILSAFSGLRAYSYSMLDSSDPDIKISANKGKSLLYTKELDEVLVSNIKIADFSKVVEERAFLKYGDKNHIAYIKGVDVNYTDVLQVDSILWKGHWIDPDFKNTAVIGYGIDDKLRIQNFLRPLVVFMPKPGTGIINPNNAYRSVNTQVVGVYGGSEEFRNKFVFTELHVAQKLMGYEDNRISAVELKVRNSDLIDEISQELQLELGETYKVQTRAELNELILKVINTENFVSYLIFTLIVIIALFNLIGAIIMMIIDKRKNLKTLLNIGASLKEIKKIFVFQGFLLCLIGMGIGLFLGLSLVFLQKEFGLFKLSPDLPYPVEFRWFNLITVILTILSLGFLAAKIAGSRITKAFIEK
;
A
#
# COMPACT_ATOMS: atom_id res chain seq x y z
N MET A 1 45.06 -21.04 -3.13
CA MET A 1 44.66 -20.00 -2.14
C MET A 1 44.53 -18.67 -2.87
N ASN A 2 43.40 -17.96 -2.74
CA ASN A 2 43.23 -16.63 -3.37
C ASN A 2 44.02 -15.58 -2.58
N PHE A 3 45.27 -15.31 -2.99
CA PHE A 3 46.22 -14.40 -2.31
C PHE A 3 45.60 -13.03 -1.97
N PRO A 4 44.92 -12.33 -2.89
CA PRO A 4 44.28 -11.05 -2.58
C PRO A 4 43.24 -11.12 -1.46
N PHE A 5 42.42 -12.18 -1.43
CA PHE A 5 41.39 -12.36 -0.41
C PHE A 5 41.98 -12.67 0.97
N TYR A 6 43.05 -13.47 1.02
CA TYR A 6 43.76 -13.77 2.27
C TYR A 6 44.30 -12.50 2.94
N ILE A 7 44.93 -11.62 2.15
CA ILE A 7 45.45 -10.34 2.67
C ILE A 7 44.30 -9.40 3.07
N ALA A 8 43.24 -9.33 2.27
CA ALA A 8 42.07 -8.50 2.57
C ALA A 8 41.45 -8.81 3.94
N LYS A 9 41.24 -10.10 4.25
CA LYS A 9 40.72 -10.56 5.55
C LYS A 9 41.64 -10.17 6.71
N ARG A 10 42.97 -10.22 6.50
CA ARG A 10 43.96 -9.83 7.50
C ARG A 10 43.94 -8.31 7.73
N TYR A 11 43.84 -7.51 6.68
CA TYR A 11 43.78 -6.05 6.78
C TYR A 11 42.52 -5.56 7.51
N LEU A 12 41.40 -6.27 7.39
CA LEU A 12 40.17 -5.94 8.11
C LEU A 12 40.28 -6.15 9.64
N ARG A 13 41.14 -7.08 10.09
CA ARG A 13 41.39 -7.35 11.52
C ARG A 13 42.61 -6.63 12.10
N SER A 14 43.53 -6.17 11.25
CA SER A 14 44.77 -5.55 11.70
C SER A 14 44.53 -4.15 12.25
N LYS A 15 45.14 -3.80 13.39
CA LYS A 15 45.12 -2.42 13.90
C LYS A 15 45.76 -1.47 12.87
N ASN A 16 45.10 -0.35 12.59
CA ASN A 16 45.67 0.70 11.73
C ASN A 16 46.73 1.51 12.49
N SER A 17 47.62 2.18 11.73
CA SER A 17 48.79 2.85 12.32
C SER A 17 48.42 4.03 13.21
N THR A 18 47.24 4.65 12.99
CA THR A 18 46.74 5.77 13.78
C THR A 18 45.28 5.53 14.20
N ASN A 19 44.91 6.04 15.39
CA ASN A 19 43.54 5.95 15.90
C ASN A 19 42.52 6.67 14.99
N ALA A 20 42.93 7.75 14.32
CA ALA A 20 42.08 8.49 13.38
C ALA A 20 41.52 7.59 12.26
N ILE A 21 42.34 6.67 11.73
CA ILE A 21 41.94 5.79 10.62
C ILE A 21 40.96 4.72 11.09
N ASN A 22 41.14 4.22 12.32
CA ASN A 22 40.16 3.32 12.95
C ASN A 22 38.80 4.02 13.12
N ILE A 23 38.81 5.28 13.59
CA ILE A 23 37.58 6.08 13.75
C ILE A 23 36.86 6.26 12.41
N ILE A 24 37.57 6.67 11.35
CA ILE A 24 36.98 6.84 10.01
C ILE A 24 36.37 5.52 9.50
N THR A 25 37.07 4.40 9.72
CA THR A 25 36.58 3.07 9.30
C THR A 25 35.31 2.67 10.07
N ILE A 26 35.25 2.95 11.37
CA ILE A 26 34.06 2.72 12.21
C ILE A 26 32.90 3.60 11.74
N ILE A 27 33.15 4.89 11.47
CA ILE A 27 32.11 5.82 10.97
C ILE A 27 31.56 5.34 9.63
N ALA A 28 32.41 4.89 8.71
CA ALA A 28 31.95 4.35 7.43
C ALA A 28 31.17 3.04 7.61
N MET A 29 31.61 2.15 8.51
CA MET A 29 30.87 0.94 8.84
C MET A 29 29.49 1.26 9.42
N LEU A 30 29.41 2.21 10.37
CA LEU A 30 28.14 2.70 10.91
C LEU A 30 27.26 3.31 9.83
N GLY A 31 27.84 4.06 8.88
CA GLY A 31 27.12 4.58 7.72
C GLY A 31 26.46 3.48 6.88
N VAL A 32 27.18 2.37 6.63
CA VAL A 32 26.61 1.21 5.92
C VAL A 32 25.55 0.50 6.77
N ILE A 33 25.77 0.34 8.08
CA ILE A 33 24.80 -0.27 9.01
C ILE A 33 23.49 0.52 9.02
N ILE A 34 23.57 1.82 9.26
CA ILE A 34 22.42 2.72 9.33
C ILE A 34 21.71 2.81 7.97
N GLY A 35 22.48 2.92 6.88
CA GLY A 35 21.91 2.96 5.53
C GLY A 35 21.15 1.67 5.19
N THR A 36 21.71 0.51 5.53
CA THR A 36 21.07 -0.80 5.31
C THR A 36 19.83 -0.96 6.17
N LEU A 37 19.93 -0.61 7.46
CA LEU A 37 18.82 -0.65 8.41
C LEU A 37 17.66 0.24 7.96
N ALA A 38 17.96 1.50 7.61
CA ALA A 38 16.95 2.47 7.19
C ALA A 38 16.26 2.02 5.90
N LEU A 39 17.05 1.57 4.90
CA LEU A 39 16.51 1.08 3.65
C LEU A 39 15.56 -0.11 3.87
N PHE A 40 15.94 -1.06 4.72
CA PHE A 40 15.12 -2.24 5.00
C PHE A 40 13.83 -1.90 5.76
N ILE A 41 13.92 -1.08 6.81
CA ILE A 41 12.76 -0.67 7.62
C ILE A 41 11.74 0.04 6.73
N ILE A 42 12.20 1.00 5.93
CA ILE A 42 11.28 1.84 5.18
C ILE A 42 10.64 1.04 4.03
N LEU A 43 11.37 0.16 3.34
CA LEU A 43 10.75 -0.76 2.36
C LEU A 43 9.67 -1.66 3.00
N SER A 44 9.93 -2.15 4.22
CA SER A 44 8.98 -2.97 4.98
C SER A 44 7.76 -2.17 5.43
N ALA A 45 7.97 -0.93 5.89
CA ALA A 45 6.92 0.01 6.28
C ALA A 45 6.01 0.36 5.08
N PHE A 46 6.58 0.68 3.91
CA PHE A 46 5.78 0.96 2.73
C PHE A 46 5.04 -0.25 2.19
N SER A 47 5.66 -1.43 2.24
CA SER A 47 4.97 -2.67 1.86
C SER A 47 3.77 -2.91 2.78
N GLY A 48 3.96 -2.71 4.09
CA GLY A 48 2.88 -2.80 5.07
C GLY A 48 1.79 -1.76 4.86
N LEU A 49 2.15 -0.50 4.65
CA LEU A 49 1.18 0.56 4.37
C LEU A 49 0.40 0.28 3.09
N ARG A 50 1.07 -0.18 2.04
CA ARG A 50 0.43 -0.55 0.77
C ARG A 50 -0.54 -1.71 0.96
N ALA A 51 -0.12 -2.78 1.63
CA ALA A 51 -0.97 -3.93 1.91
C ALA A 51 -2.18 -3.55 2.77
N TYR A 52 -1.98 -2.72 3.79
CA TYR A 52 -3.05 -2.18 4.61
C TYR A 52 -4.04 -1.34 3.78
N SER A 53 -3.54 -0.42 2.96
CA SER A 53 -4.37 0.40 2.07
C SER A 53 -5.18 -0.45 1.08
N TYR A 54 -4.58 -1.50 0.49
CA TYR A 54 -5.31 -2.43 -0.38
C TYR A 54 -6.38 -3.20 0.38
N SER A 55 -6.06 -3.76 1.55
CA SER A 55 -7.05 -4.50 2.35
C SER A 55 -8.26 -3.65 2.76
N MET A 56 -8.04 -2.34 2.94
CA MET A 56 -9.13 -1.40 3.20
C MET A 56 -10.03 -1.21 1.97
N LEU A 57 -9.45 -1.18 0.77
CA LEU A 57 -10.21 -1.10 -0.49
C LEU A 57 -10.98 -2.40 -0.79
N ASP A 58 -10.41 -3.56 -0.46
CA ASP A 58 -11.03 -4.88 -0.69
C ASP A 58 -12.37 -5.02 0.05
N SER A 59 -12.49 -4.35 1.19
CA SER A 59 -13.72 -4.35 1.99
C SER A 59 -14.75 -3.29 1.56
N SER A 60 -14.33 -2.27 0.80
CA SER A 60 -15.17 -1.12 0.44
C SER A 60 -15.66 -1.12 -1.00
N ASP A 61 -14.84 -1.64 -1.92
CA ASP A 61 -15.05 -1.52 -3.35
C ASP A 61 -14.94 -2.89 -4.03
N PRO A 62 -15.83 -3.20 -4.99
CA PRO A 62 -15.84 -4.47 -5.71
C PRO A 62 -14.63 -4.61 -6.63
N ASP A 63 -14.39 -5.83 -7.11
CA ASP A 63 -13.33 -6.09 -8.11
C ASP A 63 -13.58 -5.29 -9.39
N ILE A 64 -14.84 -5.33 -9.86
CA ILE A 64 -15.30 -4.62 -11.05
C ILE A 64 -16.66 -3.98 -10.74
N LYS A 65 -16.86 -2.73 -11.19
CA LYS A 65 -18.14 -2.01 -11.14
C LYS A 65 -18.56 -1.63 -12.54
N ILE A 66 -19.76 -2.08 -12.93
CA ILE A 66 -20.41 -1.73 -14.19
C ILE A 66 -21.42 -0.63 -13.87
N SER A 67 -21.25 0.54 -14.48
CA SER A 67 -22.12 1.70 -14.29
C SER A 67 -22.58 2.26 -15.65
N ALA A 68 -23.55 3.16 -15.64
CA ALA A 68 -23.95 3.85 -16.87
C ALA A 68 -22.81 4.77 -17.36
N ASN A 69 -22.48 4.73 -18.65
CA ASN A 69 -21.50 5.66 -19.21
C ASN A 69 -22.02 7.11 -19.19
N LYS A 70 -23.34 7.29 -19.33
CA LYS A 70 -24.02 8.60 -19.23
C LYS A 70 -25.16 8.53 -18.22
N GLY A 71 -25.20 9.50 -17.30
CA GLY A 71 -26.23 9.60 -16.27
C GLY A 71 -25.86 8.85 -14.99
N LYS A 72 -26.83 8.68 -14.10
CA LYS A 72 -26.64 8.10 -12.75
C LYS A 72 -27.22 6.68 -12.59
N SER A 73 -27.90 6.18 -13.60
CA SER A 73 -28.59 4.90 -13.57
C SER A 73 -28.56 4.21 -14.91
N LEU A 74 -28.59 2.89 -14.88
CA LEU A 74 -28.74 2.00 -16.02
C LEU A 74 -30.01 1.17 -15.88
N LEU A 75 -30.51 0.69 -17.02
CA LEU A 75 -31.53 -0.34 -17.05
C LEU A 75 -30.83 -1.70 -17.01
N TYR A 76 -31.23 -2.53 -16.06
CA TYR A 76 -30.80 -3.91 -15.94
C TYR A 76 -31.63 -4.76 -16.91
N THR A 77 -31.05 -5.03 -18.07
CA THR A 77 -31.67 -5.80 -19.16
C THR A 77 -31.38 -7.30 -19.00
N LYS A 78 -32.19 -8.14 -19.66
CA LYS A 78 -31.92 -9.58 -19.73
C LYS A 78 -30.57 -9.88 -20.40
N GLU A 79 -30.19 -9.09 -21.39
CA GLU A 79 -28.89 -9.22 -22.07
C GLU A 79 -27.73 -9.02 -21.08
N LEU A 80 -27.81 -8.00 -20.22
CA LEU A 80 -26.79 -7.77 -19.20
C LEU A 80 -26.75 -8.92 -18.18
N ASP A 81 -27.89 -9.44 -17.76
CA ASP A 81 -27.97 -10.61 -16.86
C ASP A 81 -27.34 -11.86 -17.52
N GLU A 82 -27.66 -12.14 -18.79
CA GLU A 82 -27.12 -13.29 -19.54
C GLU A 82 -25.60 -13.23 -19.69
N VAL A 83 -25.03 -12.06 -19.98
CA VAL A 83 -23.57 -11.85 -20.05
C VAL A 83 -22.91 -12.13 -18.71
N LEU A 84 -23.50 -11.67 -17.61
CA LEU A 84 -22.94 -11.85 -16.28
C LEU A 84 -23.05 -13.30 -15.78
N VAL A 85 -24.20 -13.96 -16.02
CA VAL A 85 -24.45 -15.34 -15.57
C VAL A 85 -23.66 -16.35 -16.39
N SER A 86 -23.48 -16.11 -17.70
CA SER A 86 -22.75 -17.03 -18.59
C SER A 86 -21.22 -16.99 -18.39
N ASN A 87 -20.69 -15.92 -17.80
CA ASN A 87 -19.26 -15.75 -17.61
C ASN A 87 -18.75 -16.52 -16.38
N ILE A 88 -18.14 -17.69 -16.62
CA ILE A 88 -17.60 -18.55 -15.56
C ILE A 88 -16.47 -17.91 -14.73
N LYS A 89 -15.83 -16.85 -15.24
CA LYS A 89 -14.76 -16.12 -14.51
C LYS A 89 -15.35 -15.26 -13.38
N ILE A 90 -16.64 -14.93 -13.42
CA ILE A 90 -17.36 -14.19 -12.39
C ILE A 90 -17.73 -15.15 -11.24
N ALA A 91 -17.44 -14.74 -10.01
CA ALA A 91 -17.78 -15.50 -8.81
C ALA A 91 -19.21 -15.20 -8.37
N ASP A 92 -19.53 -13.91 -8.23
CA ASP A 92 -20.85 -13.40 -7.88
C ASP A 92 -21.02 -11.95 -8.36
N PHE A 93 -22.26 -11.48 -8.40
CA PHE A 93 -22.61 -10.11 -8.73
C PHE A 93 -23.80 -9.61 -7.92
N SER A 94 -23.82 -8.30 -7.67
CA SER A 94 -24.85 -7.64 -6.90
C SER A 94 -25.30 -6.35 -7.59
N LYS A 95 -26.60 -6.12 -7.59
CA LYS A 95 -27.23 -4.91 -8.09
C LYS A 95 -27.25 -3.85 -6.99
N VAL A 96 -26.81 -2.64 -7.32
CA VAL A 96 -26.75 -1.55 -6.34
C VAL A 96 -27.41 -0.27 -6.85
N VAL A 97 -28.05 0.45 -5.92
CA VAL A 97 -28.53 1.81 -6.12
C VAL A 97 -27.81 2.72 -5.16
N GLU A 98 -27.14 3.75 -5.67
CA GLU A 98 -26.30 4.65 -4.89
C GLU A 98 -26.67 6.10 -5.22
N GLU A 99 -27.02 6.88 -4.20
CA GLU A 99 -27.27 8.32 -4.35
C GLU A 99 -27.00 9.07 -3.04
N ARG A 100 -26.72 10.36 -3.16
CA ARG A 100 -26.53 11.24 -2.00
C ARG A 100 -27.87 11.55 -1.34
N ALA A 101 -27.96 11.29 -0.03
CA ALA A 101 -29.15 11.52 0.78
C ALA A 101 -28.85 12.33 2.05
N PHE A 102 -29.88 13.01 2.55
CA PHE A 102 -29.85 13.69 3.84
C PHE A 102 -30.39 12.74 4.90
N LEU A 103 -29.58 12.49 5.91
CA LEU A 103 -29.92 11.69 7.07
C LEU A 103 -30.39 12.59 8.19
N LYS A 104 -31.47 12.21 8.87
CA LYS A 104 -31.95 12.86 10.08
C LYS A 104 -32.21 11.84 11.16
N TYR A 105 -31.69 12.10 12.34
CA TYR A 105 -31.93 11.29 13.53
C TYR A 105 -32.19 12.22 14.72
N GLY A 106 -33.46 12.35 15.10
CA GLY A 106 -33.89 13.38 16.04
C GLY A 106 -33.64 14.79 15.48
N ASP A 107 -32.86 15.59 16.21
CA ASP A 107 -32.51 16.97 15.83
C ASP A 107 -31.18 17.07 15.06
N LYS A 108 -30.51 15.93 14.84
CA LYS A 108 -29.23 15.89 14.13
C LYS A 108 -29.44 15.51 12.69
N ASN A 109 -28.65 16.17 11.83
CA ASN A 109 -28.66 15.93 10.40
C ASN A 109 -27.24 15.64 9.91
N HIS A 110 -27.12 14.76 8.93
CA HIS A 110 -25.85 14.47 8.25
C HIS A 110 -26.11 14.17 6.77
N ILE A 111 -25.12 14.35 5.91
CA ILE A 111 -25.23 14.00 4.49
C ILE A 111 -24.33 12.81 4.23
N ALA A 112 -24.88 11.77 3.62
CA ALA A 112 -24.16 10.55 3.26
C ALA A 112 -24.77 9.95 1.99
N TYR A 113 -24.25 8.84 1.51
CA TYR A 113 -24.81 8.08 0.39
C TYR A 113 -25.72 6.99 0.92
N ILE A 114 -26.94 6.91 0.41
CA ILE A 114 -27.77 5.71 0.59
C ILE A 114 -27.33 4.70 -0.48
N LYS A 115 -26.96 3.50 -0.04
CA LYS A 115 -26.58 2.38 -0.93
C LYS A 115 -27.56 1.23 -0.72
N GLY A 116 -28.50 1.09 -1.66
CA GLY A 116 -29.41 -0.05 -1.74
C GLY A 116 -28.67 -1.24 -2.33
N VAL A 117 -28.74 -2.39 -1.67
CA VAL A 117 -28.04 -3.62 -2.07
C VAL A 117 -29.00 -4.80 -2.10
N ASP A 118 -28.74 -5.76 -2.98
CA ASP A 118 -29.47 -7.03 -3.00
C ASP A 118 -28.85 -8.08 -2.06
N VAL A 119 -29.44 -9.27 -2.05
CA VAL A 119 -29.09 -10.35 -1.13
C VAL A 119 -27.69 -10.94 -1.38
N ASN A 120 -27.18 -10.82 -2.61
CA ASN A 120 -25.88 -11.34 -3.02
C ASN A 120 -24.72 -10.40 -2.68
N TYR A 121 -25.01 -9.20 -2.16
CA TYR A 121 -23.98 -8.20 -1.89
C TYR A 121 -22.89 -8.69 -0.94
N THR A 122 -23.22 -9.55 0.03
CA THR A 122 -22.25 -10.14 0.95
C THR A 122 -21.30 -11.15 0.30
N ASP A 123 -21.75 -11.79 -0.79
CA ASP A 123 -20.91 -12.71 -1.55
C ASP A 123 -19.91 -11.95 -2.44
N VAL A 124 -20.31 -10.78 -2.94
CA VAL A 124 -19.46 -9.85 -3.69
C VAL A 124 -18.45 -9.14 -2.78
N LEU A 125 -18.91 -8.55 -1.67
CA LEU A 125 -18.09 -7.82 -0.71
C LEU A 125 -18.32 -8.36 0.70
N GLN A 126 -17.26 -8.67 1.42
CA GLN A 126 -17.29 -9.23 2.78
C GLN A 126 -17.60 -8.16 3.84
N VAL A 127 -18.69 -7.42 3.66
CA VAL A 127 -19.13 -6.33 4.54
C VAL A 127 -19.62 -6.81 5.91
N ASP A 128 -19.98 -8.08 6.03
CA ASP A 128 -20.31 -8.77 7.27
C ASP A 128 -19.08 -8.89 8.20
N SER A 129 -17.89 -9.12 7.63
CA SER A 129 -16.64 -9.25 8.39
C SER A 129 -16.20 -7.97 9.10
N ILE A 130 -16.69 -6.82 8.65
CA ILE A 130 -16.37 -5.49 9.19
C ILE A 130 -17.51 -4.92 10.05
N LEU A 131 -18.55 -5.71 10.37
CA LEU A 131 -19.59 -5.30 11.30
C LEU A 131 -19.03 -5.12 12.71
N TRP A 132 -19.21 -3.93 13.26
CA TRP A 132 -18.82 -3.64 14.64
C TRP A 132 -19.92 -3.99 15.63
N LYS A 133 -21.19 -3.78 15.25
CA LYS A 133 -22.39 -4.05 16.07
C LYS A 133 -23.57 -4.46 15.20
N GLY A 134 -24.47 -5.26 15.77
CA GLY A 134 -25.73 -5.64 15.12
C GLY A 134 -25.51 -6.65 14.00
N HIS A 135 -26.41 -6.68 13.03
CA HIS A 135 -26.41 -7.65 11.92
C HIS A 135 -26.46 -6.93 10.57
N TRP A 136 -26.10 -7.64 9.50
CA TRP A 136 -26.26 -7.14 8.14
C TRP A 136 -27.75 -7.05 7.76
N ILE A 137 -28.04 -6.45 6.61
CA ILE A 137 -29.39 -6.30 6.08
C ILE A 137 -29.97 -7.68 5.79
N ASP A 138 -31.13 -7.94 6.37
CA ASP A 138 -31.92 -9.15 6.15
C ASP A 138 -33.11 -8.80 5.24
N PRO A 139 -33.29 -9.49 4.10
CA PRO A 139 -34.38 -9.23 3.15
C PRO A 139 -35.78 -9.41 3.73
N ASP A 140 -35.94 -10.22 4.78
CA ASP A 140 -37.23 -10.45 5.42
C ASP A 140 -37.71 -9.21 6.20
N PHE A 141 -36.78 -8.34 6.60
CA PHE A 141 -37.06 -7.13 7.37
C PHE A 141 -36.96 -5.87 6.51
N LYS A 142 -38.12 -5.31 6.19
CA LYS A 142 -38.23 -4.08 5.40
C LYS A 142 -37.80 -2.84 6.16
N ASN A 143 -37.33 -1.84 5.41
CA ASN A 143 -36.91 -0.53 5.92
C ASN A 143 -35.82 -0.63 7.01
N THR A 144 -34.89 -1.58 6.88
CA THR A 144 -33.72 -1.66 7.73
C THR A 144 -32.56 -0.89 7.13
N ALA A 145 -31.63 -0.46 7.98
CA ALA A 145 -30.42 0.21 7.55
C ALA A 145 -29.20 -0.25 8.37
N VAL A 146 -28.06 -0.35 7.70
CA VAL A 146 -26.76 -0.57 8.33
C VAL A 146 -25.91 0.66 8.04
N ILE A 147 -25.34 1.29 9.06
CA ILE A 147 -24.62 2.55 8.94
C ILE A 147 -23.14 2.40 9.25
N GLY A 148 -22.31 3.27 8.70
CA GLY A 148 -20.91 3.30 9.08
C GLY A 148 -20.71 3.90 10.48
N TYR A 149 -19.69 3.44 11.20
CA TYR A 149 -19.34 3.93 12.54
C TYR A 149 -19.14 5.46 12.59
N GLY A 150 -18.61 6.05 11.51
CA GLY A 150 -18.43 7.50 11.44
C GLY A 150 -19.76 8.26 11.30
N ILE A 151 -20.78 7.65 10.69
CA ILE A 151 -22.13 8.21 10.62
C ILE A 151 -22.84 8.05 11.97
N ASP A 152 -22.67 6.88 12.62
CA ASP A 152 -23.18 6.62 13.97
C ASP A 152 -22.68 7.65 14.98
N ASP A 153 -21.37 7.93 15.00
CA ASP A 153 -20.76 8.91 15.91
C ASP A 153 -21.29 10.33 15.69
N LYS A 154 -21.43 10.76 14.42
CA LYS A 154 -21.95 12.09 14.07
C LYS A 154 -23.43 12.26 14.46
N LEU A 155 -24.24 11.23 14.25
CA LEU A 155 -25.66 11.24 14.61
C LEU A 155 -25.90 10.85 16.08
N ARG A 156 -24.90 10.32 16.78
CA ARG A 156 -24.95 9.62 18.07
C ARG A 156 -26.22 8.76 18.20
N ILE A 157 -26.30 7.70 17.41
CA ILE A 157 -27.46 6.80 17.45
C ILE A 157 -27.33 5.92 18.69
N GLN A 158 -27.87 6.41 19.80
CA GLN A 158 -27.80 5.73 21.11
C GLN A 158 -28.96 4.77 21.36
N ASN A 159 -30.05 4.87 20.57
CA ASN A 159 -31.27 4.14 20.82
C ASN A 159 -31.89 3.63 19.52
N PHE A 160 -31.89 2.32 19.33
CA PHE A 160 -32.50 1.68 18.18
C PHE A 160 -34.04 1.76 18.17
N LEU A 161 -34.69 2.49 19.07
CA LEU A 161 -36.15 2.69 19.02
C LEU A 161 -36.58 3.87 18.13
N ARG A 162 -35.67 4.81 17.83
CA ARG A 162 -35.97 5.95 16.96
C ARG A 162 -35.54 5.61 15.53
N PRO A 163 -36.38 5.87 14.50
CA PRO A 163 -35.97 5.63 13.12
C PRO A 163 -34.95 6.68 12.66
N LEU A 164 -34.02 6.23 11.83
CA LEU A 164 -33.21 7.08 10.97
C LEU A 164 -34.05 7.48 9.77
N VAL A 165 -34.28 8.78 9.57
CA VAL A 165 -35.05 9.25 8.42
C VAL A 165 -34.08 9.60 7.30
N VAL A 166 -34.23 8.94 6.16
CA VAL A 166 -33.47 9.22 4.94
C VAL A 166 -34.33 10.10 4.05
N PHE A 167 -33.86 11.30 3.74
CA PHE A 167 -34.49 12.26 2.84
C PHE A 167 -33.71 12.37 1.55
N MET A 168 -34.43 12.42 0.44
CA MET A 168 -33.82 12.61 -0.86
C MET A 168 -34.62 13.59 -1.72
N PRO A 169 -33.96 14.59 -2.33
CA PRO A 169 -34.66 15.54 -3.20
C PRO A 169 -35.27 14.84 -4.40
N LYS A 170 -36.51 15.18 -4.75
CA LYS A 170 -37.12 14.70 -5.99
C LYS A 170 -36.46 15.40 -7.19
N PRO A 171 -36.11 14.66 -8.26
CA PRO A 171 -35.62 15.27 -9.48
C PRO A 171 -36.73 16.12 -10.14
N GLY A 172 -36.38 17.32 -10.62
CA GLY A 172 -37.31 18.20 -11.32
C GLY A 172 -36.69 19.56 -11.66
N THR A 173 -37.24 20.24 -12.66
CA THR A 173 -36.85 21.60 -13.07
C THR A 173 -38.02 22.56 -12.79
N GLY A 174 -37.78 23.67 -12.07
CA GLY A 174 -38.81 24.68 -11.76
C GLY A 174 -38.92 25.00 -10.27
N ILE A 175 -40.00 25.69 -9.88
CA ILE A 175 -40.26 26.06 -8.48
C ILE A 175 -40.57 24.78 -7.68
N ILE A 176 -39.66 24.42 -6.78
CA ILE A 176 -39.81 23.28 -5.89
C ILE A 176 -40.93 23.59 -4.88
N ASN A 177 -42.00 22.80 -4.87
CA ASN A 177 -43.01 22.88 -3.82
C ASN A 177 -42.39 22.39 -2.50
N PRO A 178 -42.19 23.26 -1.49
CA PRO A 178 -41.50 22.89 -0.24
C PRO A 178 -42.16 21.72 0.50
N ASN A 179 -43.48 21.55 0.35
CA ASN A 179 -44.25 20.51 1.02
C ASN A 179 -44.09 19.11 0.39
N ASN A 180 -43.55 19.02 -0.83
CA ASN A 180 -43.39 17.76 -1.56
C ASN A 180 -42.02 17.61 -2.24
N ALA A 181 -41.05 18.39 -1.78
CA ALA A 181 -39.70 18.49 -2.35
C ALA A 181 -38.87 17.21 -2.20
N TYR A 182 -39.22 16.36 -1.24
CA TYR A 182 -38.42 15.20 -0.85
C TYR A 182 -39.23 13.91 -0.91
N ARG A 183 -38.57 12.81 -1.25
CA ARG A 183 -38.99 11.47 -0.84
C ARG A 183 -38.27 11.14 0.46
N SER A 184 -38.97 10.49 1.38
CA SER A 184 -38.37 10.04 2.62
C SER A 184 -38.82 8.64 2.99
N VAL A 185 -37.97 7.96 3.74
CA VAL A 185 -38.27 6.68 4.36
C VAL A 185 -37.72 6.69 5.77
N ASN A 186 -38.49 6.12 6.69
CA ASN A 186 -38.05 5.86 8.05
C ASN A 186 -37.38 4.48 8.05
N THR A 187 -36.08 4.42 8.29
CA THR A 187 -35.35 3.18 8.44
C THR A 187 -35.01 2.89 9.89
N GLN A 188 -34.96 1.61 10.21
CA GLN A 188 -34.47 1.13 11.49
C GLN A 188 -33.00 0.75 11.36
N VAL A 189 -32.13 1.34 12.16
CA VAL A 189 -30.72 0.94 12.20
C VAL A 189 -30.63 -0.41 12.90
N VAL A 190 -30.07 -1.41 12.21
CA VAL A 190 -29.92 -2.80 12.69
C VAL A 190 -28.46 -3.23 12.84
N GLY A 191 -27.54 -2.46 12.25
CA GLY A 191 -26.11 -2.74 12.31
C GLY A 191 -25.25 -1.49 12.11
N VAL A 192 -24.02 -1.58 12.60
CA VAL A 192 -22.98 -0.57 12.42
C VAL A 192 -21.71 -1.24 11.89
N TYR A 193 -21.22 -0.77 10.74
CA TYR A 193 -20.01 -1.32 10.10
C TYR A 193 -18.79 -0.39 10.28
N GLY A 194 -17.60 -0.98 10.23
CA GLY A 194 -16.30 -0.32 10.36
C GLY A 194 -15.62 -0.06 9.00
N GLY A 195 -14.32 -0.34 8.93
CA GLY A 195 -13.52 -0.14 7.72
C GLY A 195 -12.81 1.22 7.65
N SER A 196 -12.36 1.58 6.45
CA SER A 196 -11.58 2.81 6.22
C SER A 196 -12.36 4.06 6.65
N GLU A 197 -11.64 5.12 7.00
CA GLU A 197 -12.29 6.36 7.44
C GLU A 197 -13.23 6.94 6.37
N GLU A 198 -12.83 6.88 5.09
CA GLU A 198 -13.68 7.30 3.99
C GLU A 198 -14.93 6.42 3.90
N PHE A 199 -14.76 5.09 3.94
CA PHE A 199 -15.86 4.14 3.79
C PHE A 199 -16.88 4.21 4.93
N ARG A 200 -16.43 4.25 6.19
CA ARG A 200 -17.30 4.31 7.38
C ARG A 200 -18.05 5.65 7.53
N ASN A 201 -17.68 6.66 6.75
CA ASN A 201 -18.32 7.96 6.71
C ASN A 201 -19.22 8.15 5.47
N LYS A 202 -19.15 7.24 4.49
CA LYS A 202 -19.73 7.42 3.16
C LYS A 202 -21.13 6.83 3.04
N PHE A 203 -21.34 5.58 3.46
CA PHE A 203 -22.55 4.83 3.13
C PHE A 203 -23.49 4.57 4.30
N VAL A 204 -24.79 4.62 3.99
CA VAL A 204 -25.87 3.97 4.73
C VAL A 204 -26.41 2.89 3.82
N PHE A 205 -26.28 1.65 4.22
CA PHE A 205 -26.79 0.52 3.46
C PHE A 205 -28.27 0.28 3.78
N THR A 206 -29.05 -0.11 2.78
CA THR A 206 -30.45 -0.56 2.92
C THR A 206 -30.77 -1.59 1.83
N GLU A 207 -31.96 -2.18 1.87
CA GLU A 207 -32.43 -3.08 0.82
C GLU A 207 -32.57 -2.35 -0.53
N LEU A 208 -32.19 -3.02 -1.63
CA LEU A 208 -32.23 -2.47 -2.99
C LEU A 208 -33.56 -1.79 -3.31
N HIS A 209 -34.69 -2.44 -3.01
CA HIS A 209 -36.02 -1.92 -3.32
C HIS A 209 -36.35 -0.63 -2.56
N VAL A 210 -35.87 -0.47 -1.32
CA VAL A 210 -36.05 0.76 -0.53
C VAL A 210 -35.31 1.92 -1.19
N ALA A 211 -34.08 1.71 -1.64
CA ALA A 211 -33.31 2.72 -2.35
C ALA A 211 -33.93 3.06 -3.72
N GLN A 212 -34.40 2.07 -4.48
CA GLN A 212 -35.11 2.30 -5.74
C GLN A 212 -36.37 3.15 -5.54
N LYS A 213 -37.15 2.87 -4.50
CA LYS A 213 -38.34 3.66 -4.16
C LYS A 213 -38.01 5.09 -3.77
N LEU A 214 -36.94 5.30 -3.00
CA LEU A 214 -36.42 6.64 -2.72
C LEU A 214 -36.04 7.35 -4.02
N MET A 215 -35.34 6.67 -4.95
CA MET A 215 -34.96 7.24 -6.25
C MET A 215 -36.15 7.44 -7.19
N GLY A 216 -37.27 6.77 -6.93
CA GLY A 216 -38.40 6.67 -7.86
C GLY A 216 -38.01 5.93 -9.13
N TYR A 217 -37.14 4.94 -8.98
CA TYR A 217 -36.74 4.01 -10.01
C TYR A 217 -37.77 2.88 -10.13
N GLU A 218 -37.90 2.36 -11.34
CA GLU A 218 -38.56 1.09 -11.61
C GLU A 218 -37.66 -0.06 -11.11
N ASP A 219 -38.23 -1.25 -10.88
CA ASP A 219 -37.53 -2.39 -10.27
C ASP A 219 -36.30 -2.85 -11.11
N ASN A 220 -36.31 -2.62 -12.41
CA ASN A 220 -35.21 -2.94 -13.32
C ASN A 220 -34.17 -1.80 -13.45
N ARG A 221 -34.34 -0.67 -12.77
CA ARG A 221 -33.42 0.46 -12.86
C ARG A 221 -32.52 0.52 -11.62
N ILE A 222 -31.22 0.52 -11.87
CA ILE A 222 -30.18 0.48 -10.83
C ILE A 222 -29.08 1.50 -11.13
N SER A 223 -28.21 1.80 -10.17
CA SER A 223 -27.07 2.70 -10.38
C SER A 223 -25.89 1.97 -11.00
N ALA A 224 -25.61 0.76 -10.51
CA ALA A 224 -24.49 -0.05 -10.96
C ALA A 224 -24.71 -1.54 -10.67
N VAL A 225 -23.90 -2.38 -11.31
CA VAL A 225 -23.68 -3.79 -10.92
C VAL A 225 -22.26 -3.90 -10.39
N GLU A 226 -22.11 -4.51 -9.23
CA GLU A 226 -20.82 -4.74 -8.56
C GLU A 226 -20.49 -6.24 -8.64
N LEU A 227 -19.27 -6.57 -9.05
CA LEU A 227 -18.84 -7.93 -9.38
C LEU A 227 -17.68 -8.38 -8.49
N LYS A 228 -17.65 -9.68 -8.21
CA LYS A 228 -16.49 -10.37 -7.66
C LYS A 228 -15.98 -11.38 -8.67
N VAL A 229 -14.67 -11.40 -8.84
CA VAL A 229 -13.99 -12.25 -9.81
C VAL A 229 -13.41 -13.47 -9.08
N ARG A 230 -13.44 -14.64 -9.71
CA ARG A 230 -12.86 -15.87 -9.11
C ARG A 230 -11.35 -15.80 -8.94
N ASN A 231 -10.66 -15.15 -9.87
CA ASN A 231 -9.22 -14.96 -9.86
C ASN A 231 -8.88 -13.46 -9.94
N SER A 232 -8.36 -12.91 -8.84
CA SER A 232 -8.00 -11.49 -8.75
C SER A 232 -6.89 -11.08 -9.73
N ASP A 233 -6.06 -12.00 -10.22
CA ASP A 233 -5.00 -11.70 -11.17
C ASP A 233 -5.53 -11.38 -12.59
N LEU A 234 -6.78 -11.75 -12.87
CA LEU A 234 -7.42 -11.57 -14.18
C LEU A 234 -8.42 -10.41 -14.21
N ILE A 235 -8.50 -9.58 -13.15
CA ILE A 235 -9.48 -8.49 -13.04
C ILE A 235 -9.38 -7.54 -14.24
N ASP A 236 -8.17 -7.11 -14.61
CA ASP A 236 -7.97 -6.17 -15.72
C ASP A 236 -8.38 -6.78 -17.07
N GLU A 237 -8.05 -8.05 -17.30
CA GLU A 237 -8.44 -8.80 -18.51
C GLU A 237 -9.96 -8.92 -18.62
N ILE A 238 -10.62 -9.34 -17.53
CA ILE A 238 -12.07 -9.54 -17.48
C ILE A 238 -12.80 -8.21 -17.63
N SER A 239 -12.29 -7.13 -17.02
CA SER A 239 -12.85 -5.80 -17.18
C SER A 239 -12.81 -5.33 -18.64
N GLN A 240 -11.72 -5.61 -19.35
CA GLN A 240 -11.60 -5.29 -20.78
C GLN A 240 -12.53 -6.16 -21.65
N GLU A 241 -12.60 -7.46 -21.39
CA GLU A 241 -13.54 -8.37 -22.07
C GLU A 241 -14.99 -7.89 -21.89
N LEU A 242 -15.41 -7.60 -20.66
CA LEU A 242 -16.74 -7.08 -20.36
C LEU A 242 -17.00 -5.72 -21.01
N GLN A 243 -16.02 -4.82 -21.05
CA GLN A 243 -16.17 -3.53 -21.71
C GLN A 243 -16.37 -3.67 -23.23
N LEU A 244 -15.71 -4.64 -23.86
CA LEU A 244 -15.88 -4.94 -25.28
C LEU A 244 -17.24 -5.57 -25.59
N GLU A 245 -17.71 -6.48 -24.73
CA GLU A 245 -18.99 -7.18 -24.89
C GLU A 245 -20.20 -6.27 -24.62
N LEU A 246 -20.12 -5.42 -23.58
CA LEU A 246 -21.20 -4.51 -23.19
C LEU A 246 -21.21 -3.21 -24.02
N GLY A 247 -20.11 -2.90 -24.72
CA GLY A 247 -19.95 -1.72 -25.56
C GLY A 247 -19.96 -0.39 -24.79
N GLU A 248 -20.08 0.72 -25.52
CA GLU A 248 -19.94 2.10 -25.01
C GLU A 248 -21.12 2.59 -24.14
N THR A 249 -22.18 1.79 -24.01
CA THR A 249 -23.36 2.15 -23.19
C THR A 249 -23.01 2.10 -21.70
N TYR A 250 -22.13 1.17 -21.33
CA TYR A 250 -21.71 0.92 -19.97
C TYR A 250 -20.27 1.35 -19.77
N LYS A 251 -19.96 1.74 -18.54
CA LYS A 251 -18.61 1.99 -18.07
C LYS A 251 -18.24 0.90 -17.09
N VAL A 252 -17.35 0.03 -17.51
CA VAL A 252 -16.78 -1.06 -16.70
C VAL A 252 -15.49 -0.54 -16.08
N GLN A 253 -15.41 -0.52 -14.76
CA GLN A 253 -14.23 -0.04 -14.05
C GLN A 253 -13.73 -1.06 -13.04
N THR A 254 -12.42 -1.26 -12.98
CA THR A 254 -11.80 -2.08 -11.92
C THR A 254 -11.71 -1.30 -10.61
N ARG A 255 -11.50 -2.01 -9.50
CA ARG A 255 -11.21 -1.40 -8.18
C ARG A 255 -10.08 -0.37 -8.25
N ALA A 256 -9.05 -0.67 -9.05
CA ALA A 256 -7.90 0.20 -9.25
C ALA A 256 -8.28 1.50 -9.98
N GLU A 257 -9.14 1.42 -10.98
CA GLU A 257 -9.64 2.58 -11.72
C GLU A 257 -10.63 3.42 -10.91
N LEU A 258 -11.46 2.78 -10.07
CA LEU A 258 -12.34 3.50 -9.13
C LEU A 258 -11.53 4.32 -8.13
N ASN A 259 -10.37 3.79 -7.71
CA ASN A 259 -9.49 4.39 -6.71
C ASN A 259 -8.21 4.97 -7.33
N GLU A 260 -8.26 5.42 -8.59
CA GLU A 260 -7.08 5.86 -9.35
C GLU A 260 -6.32 6.98 -8.63
N LEU A 261 -7.03 7.91 -7.96
CA LEU A 261 -6.41 8.98 -7.18
C LEU A 261 -5.59 8.43 -6.00
N ILE A 262 -6.13 7.47 -5.26
CA ILE A 262 -5.44 6.83 -4.13
C ILE A 262 -4.22 6.08 -4.64
N LEU A 263 -4.36 5.32 -5.73
CA LEU A 263 -3.25 4.60 -6.34
C LEU A 263 -2.16 5.53 -6.89
N LYS A 264 -2.54 6.65 -7.50
CA LYS A 264 -1.59 7.69 -7.92
C LYS A 264 -0.81 8.23 -6.73
N VAL A 265 -1.48 8.56 -5.63
CA VAL A 265 -0.82 9.03 -4.40
C VAL A 265 0.14 7.97 -3.85
N ILE A 266 -0.29 6.71 -3.71
CA ILE A 266 0.56 5.60 -3.26
C ILE A 266 1.79 5.47 -4.17
N ASN A 267 1.61 5.52 -5.49
CA ASN A 267 2.71 5.41 -6.45
C ASN A 267 3.66 6.62 -6.40
N THR A 268 3.13 7.83 -6.23
CA THR A 268 3.94 9.04 -6.03
C THR A 268 4.74 8.97 -4.74
N GLU A 269 4.17 8.48 -3.64
CA GLU A 269 4.90 8.26 -2.39
C GLU A 269 6.03 7.25 -2.56
N ASN A 270 5.79 6.15 -3.29
CA ASN A 270 6.85 5.18 -3.62
C ASN A 270 7.98 5.84 -4.40
N PHE A 271 7.66 6.72 -5.35
CA PHE A 271 8.66 7.46 -6.13
C PHE A 271 9.47 8.43 -5.28
N VAL A 272 8.83 9.24 -4.42
CA VAL A 272 9.52 10.15 -3.50
C VAL A 272 10.45 9.37 -2.56
N SER A 273 9.97 8.24 -2.04
CA SER A 273 10.76 7.36 -1.17
C SER A 273 11.97 6.79 -1.89
N TYR A 274 11.80 6.36 -3.13
CA TYR A 274 12.90 5.93 -4.00
C TYR A 274 14.00 7.01 -4.15
N LEU A 275 13.61 8.27 -4.31
CA LEU A 275 14.57 9.40 -4.39
C LEU A 275 15.33 9.59 -3.07
N ILE A 276 14.62 9.58 -1.93
CA ILE A 276 15.25 9.70 -0.61
C ILE A 276 16.25 8.55 -0.38
N PHE A 277 15.91 7.32 -0.77
CA PHE A 277 16.82 6.18 -0.66
C PHE A 277 18.05 6.33 -1.54
N THR A 278 17.85 6.77 -2.77
CA THR A 278 18.96 7.03 -3.69
C THR A 278 19.94 8.01 -3.07
N LEU A 279 19.45 9.07 -2.39
CA LEU A 279 20.29 10.02 -1.67
C LEU A 279 21.03 9.39 -0.48
N ILE A 280 20.34 8.62 0.38
CA ILE A 280 20.95 7.90 1.52
C ILE A 280 22.05 6.96 1.03
N VAL A 281 21.77 6.22 -0.04
CA VAL A 281 22.70 5.32 -0.72
C VAL A 281 23.94 6.05 -1.21
N ILE A 282 23.78 7.20 -1.86
CA ILE A 282 24.89 8.02 -2.37
C ILE A 282 25.78 8.49 -1.20
N ILE A 283 25.18 8.96 -0.11
CA ILE A 283 25.91 9.40 1.09
C ILE A 283 26.72 8.23 1.67
N ALA A 284 26.10 7.05 1.80
CA ALA A 284 26.79 5.84 2.28
C ALA A 284 27.96 5.44 1.37
N LEU A 285 27.78 5.54 0.05
CA LEU A 285 28.81 5.23 -0.94
C LEU A 285 30.02 6.16 -0.83
N PHE A 286 29.83 7.47 -0.68
CA PHE A 286 30.94 8.40 -0.50
C PHE A 286 31.72 8.15 0.80
N ASN A 287 31.01 7.91 1.90
CA ASN A 287 31.64 7.57 3.17
C ASN A 287 32.46 6.28 3.07
N LEU A 288 31.94 5.27 2.36
CA LEU A 288 32.64 4.01 2.12
C LEU A 288 33.89 4.20 1.26
N ILE A 289 33.81 4.98 0.17
CA ILE A 289 34.96 5.31 -0.68
C ILE A 289 36.05 6.01 0.14
N GLY A 290 35.66 7.01 0.95
CA GLY A 290 36.58 7.77 1.79
C GLY A 290 37.33 6.88 2.78
N ALA A 291 36.63 5.97 3.46
CA ALA A 291 37.26 5.03 4.38
C ALA A 291 38.21 4.06 3.67
N ILE A 292 37.85 3.53 2.50
CA ILE A 292 38.73 2.63 1.75
C ILE A 292 39.98 3.35 1.26
N ILE A 293 39.84 4.59 0.76
CA ILE A 293 40.99 5.41 0.36
C ILE A 293 41.92 5.64 1.56
N MET A 294 41.37 5.98 2.73
CA MET A 294 42.18 6.19 3.92
C MET A 294 42.91 4.90 4.36
N MET A 295 42.25 3.74 4.25
CA MET A 295 42.89 2.44 4.51
C MET A 295 44.01 2.12 3.50
N ILE A 296 43.85 2.49 2.23
CA ILE A 296 44.90 2.37 1.21
C ILE A 296 46.12 3.21 1.59
N ILE A 297 45.89 4.45 2.03
CA ILE A 297 46.95 5.37 2.47
C ILE A 297 47.67 4.81 3.70
N ASP A 298 46.95 4.28 4.69
CA ASP A 298 47.55 3.66 5.90
C ASP A 298 48.50 2.50 5.55
N LYS A 299 48.07 1.64 4.62
CA LYS A 299 48.80 0.42 4.26
C LYS A 299 49.83 0.64 3.15
N ARG A 300 50.09 1.87 2.73
CA ARG A 300 50.97 2.21 1.60
C ARG A 300 52.36 1.58 1.70
N LYS A 301 52.99 1.59 2.88
CA LYS A 301 54.29 0.92 3.11
C LYS A 301 54.20 -0.58 2.82
N ASN A 302 53.13 -1.24 3.26
CA ASN A 302 52.89 -2.66 2.98
C ASN A 302 52.67 -2.90 1.48
N LEU A 303 52.04 -1.96 0.76
CA LEU A 303 51.87 -2.08 -0.69
C LEU A 303 53.20 -2.05 -1.42
N LYS A 304 54.13 -1.20 -0.98
CA LYS A 304 55.50 -1.14 -1.52
C LYS A 304 56.24 -2.46 -1.26
N THR A 305 56.13 -3.01 -0.06
CA THR A 305 56.70 -4.33 0.27
C THR A 305 56.11 -5.44 -0.61
N LEU A 306 54.79 -5.49 -0.77
CA LEU A 306 54.14 -6.49 -1.63
C LEU A 306 54.57 -6.37 -3.10
N LEU A 307 54.70 -5.15 -3.60
CA LEU A 307 55.15 -4.88 -4.97
C LEU A 307 56.61 -5.31 -5.17
N ASN A 308 57.48 -5.07 -4.19
CA ASN A 308 58.89 -5.49 -4.23
C ASN A 308 59.06 -7.02 -4.14
N ILE A 309 58.12 -7.73 -3.50
CA ILE A 309 58.13 -9.20 -3.41
C ILE A 309 57.49 -9.85 -4.67
N GLY A 310 56.98 -9.03 -5.60
CA GLY A 310 56.50 -9.49 -6.92
C GLY A 310 54.99 -9.46 -7.12
N ALA A 311 54.20 -8.91 -6.18
CA ALA A 311 52.77 -8.75 -6.37
C ALA A 311 52.46 -7.74 -7.49
N SER A 312 51.60 -8.12 -8.43
CA SER A 312 51.17 -7.23 -9.50
C SER A 312 50.25 -6.13 -8.97
N LEU A 313 50.21 -4.99 -9.68
CA LEU A 313 49.31 -3.88 -9.34
C LEU A 313 47.83 -4.32 -9.38
N LYS A 314 47.47 -5.27 -10.25
CA LYS A 314 46.12 -5.85 -10.33
C LYS A 314 45.77 -6.64 -9.07
N GLU A 315 46.71 -7.41 -8.53
CA GLU A 315 46.50 -8.15 -7.28
C GLU A 315 46.37 -7.22 -6.08
N ILE A 316 47.20 -6.17 -6.02
CA ILE A 316 47.11 -5.15 -4.98
C ILE A 316 45.74 -4.46 -5.02
N LYS A 317 45.25 -4.08 -6.20
CA LYS A 317 43.90 -3.52 -6.36
C LYS A 317 42.82 -4.49 -5.87
N LYS A 318 42.92 -5.77 -6.22
CA LYS A 318 41.97 -6.80 -5.76
C LYS A 318 41.93 -6.93 -4.23
N ILE A 319 43.05 -6.77 -3.52
CA ILE A 319 43.06 -6.80 -2.04
C ILE A 319 42.08 -5.78 -1.47
N PHE A 320 42.15 -4.52 -1.93
CA PHE A 320 41.28 -3.47 -1.41
C PHE A 320 39.84 -3.56 -1.92
N VAL A 321 39.63 -4.10 -3.12
CA VAL A 321 38.28 -4.43 -3.59
C VAL A 321 37.63 -5.45 -2.66
N PHE A 322 38.32 -6.54 -2.32
CA PHE A 322 37.83 -7.54 -1.37
C PHE A 322 37.68 -6.97 0.03
N GLN A 323 38.59 -6.10 0.49
CA GLN A 323 38.50 -5.49 1.81
C GLN A 323 37.28 -4.58 1.93
N GLY A 324 37.03 -3.73 0.93
CA GLY A 324 35.84 -2.87 0.89
C GLY A 324 34.54 -3.69 0.81
N PHE A 325 34.54 -4.75 0.00
CA PHE A 325 33.41 -5.66 -0.09
C PHE A 325 33.11 -6.38 1.24
N LEU A 326 34.14 -6.86 1.95
CA LEU A 326 33.99 -7.46 3.28
C LEU A 326 33.48 -6.47 4.33
N LEU A 327 33.97 -5.22 4.30
CA LEU A 327 33.49 -4.15 5.17
C LEU A 327 31.98 -3.91 4.96
N CYS A 328 31.58 -3.85 3.70
CA CYS A 328 30.18 -3.70 3.30
C CYS A 328 29.33 -4.90 3.73
N LEU A 329 29.82 -6.13 3.55
CA LEU A 329 29.12 -7.35 3.95
C LEU A 329 28.88 -7.41 5.45
N ILE A 330 29.85 -7.02 6.27
CA ILE A 330 29.69 -6.95 7.73
C ILE A 330 28.67 -5.88 8.12
N GLY A 331 28.80 -4.67 7.55
CA GLY A 331 27.87 -3.58 7.83
C GLY A 331 26.43 -3.91 7.41
N MET A 332 26.28 -4.54 6.24
CA MET A 332 25.00 -5.04 5.74
C MET A 332 24.42 -6.11 6.66
N GLY A 333 25.23 -7.08 7.10
CA GLY A 333 24.78 -8.15 7.99
C GLY A 333 24.26 -7.62 9.31
N ILE A 334 24.98 -6.68 9.93
CA ILE A 334 24.56 -6.04 11.19
C ILE A 334 23.31 -5.17 10.95
N GLY A 335 23.31 -4.36 9.88
CA GLY A 335 22.19 -3.49 9.54
C GLY A 335 20.90 -4.26 9.24
N LEU A 336 20.98 -5.36 8.48
CA LEU A 336 19.85 -6.24 8.22
C LEU A 336 19.40 -6.96 9.49
N PHE A 337 20.31 -7.46 10.32
CA PHE A 337 19.94 -8.09 11.59
C PHE A 337 19.15 -7.13 12.49
N LEU A 338 19.64 -5.89 12.65
CA LEU A 338 18.94 -4.86 13.41
C LEU A 338 17.61 -4.45 12.77
N GLY A 339 17.58 -4.28 11.44
CA GLY A 339 16.36 -3.93 10.70
C GLY A 339 15.29 -5.01 10.78
N LEU A 340 15.66 -6.28 10.62
CA LEU A 340 14.78 -7.44 10.77
C LEU A 340 14.22 -7.52 12.19
N SER A 341 15.09 -7.33 13.19
CA SER A 341 14.69 -7.34 14.60
C SER A 341 13.67 -6.24 14.87
N LEU A 342 13.88 -5.02 14.36
CA LEU A 342 12.95 -3.91 14.54
C LEU A 342 11.61 -4.12 13.82
N VAL A 343 11.62 -4.63 12.59
CA VAL A 343 10.39 -4.94 11.85
C VAL A 343 9.61 -6.06 12.54
N PHE A 344 10.29 -7.08 13.06
CA PHE A 344 9.67 -8.15 13.83
C PHE A 344 9.04 -7.63 15.13
N LEU A 345 9.79 -6.84 15.91
CA LEU A 345 9.29 -6.23 17.14
C LEU A 345 8.10 -5.31 16.87
N GLN A 346 8.14 -4.54 15.78
CA GLN A 346 7.02 -3.69 15.39
C GLN A 346 5.77 -4.50 15.02
N LYS A 347 5.94 -5.63 14.33
CA LYS A 347 4.82 -6.51 13.95
C LYS A 347 4.16 -7.16 15.17
N GLU A 348 4.95 -7.58 16.16
CA GLU A 348 4.45 -8.30 17.34
C GLU A 348 3.90 -7.34 18.41
N PHE A 349 4.62 -6.25 18.71
CA PHE A 349 4.31 -5.37 19.84
C PHE A 349 3.65 -4.05 19.44
N GLY A 350 3.61 -3.70 18.15
CA GLY A 350 3.00 -2.45 17.70
C GLY A 350 3.60 -1.20 18.34
N LEU A 351 4.92 -1.17 18.53
CA LEU A 351 5.65 -0.14 19.29
C LEU A 351 5.37 1.27 18.77
N PHE A 352 5.38 1.44 17.46
CA PHE A 352 5.07 2.70 16.78
C PHE A 352 3.61 2.68 16.33
N LYS A 353 2.82 3.62 16.87
CA LYS A 353 1.39 3.74 16.57
C LYS A 353 1.14 4.81 15.51
N LEU A 354 0.35 4.47 14.50
CA LEU A 354 -0.19 5.43 13.51
C LEU A 354 -1.34 6.23 14.10
N SER A 355 -2.14 5.61 14.96
CA SER A 355 -3.24 6.21 15.71
C SER A 355 -3.36 5.51 17.07
N PRO A 356 -4.09 6.06 18.06
CA PRO A 356 -4.15 5.49 19.42
C PRO A 356 -4.40 3.97 19.47
N ASP A 357 -5.22 3.48 18.54
CA ASP A 357 -5.67 2.09 18.44
C ASP A 357 -5.04 1.31 17.27
N LEU A 358 -4.17 1.93 16.45
CA LEU A 358 -3.63 1.32 15.23
C LEU A 358 -2.10 1.41 15.19
N PRO A 359 -1.38 0.27 15.25
CA PRO A 359 0.06 0.26 15.01
C PRO A 359 0.38 0.64 13.56
N TYR A 360 1.54 1.26 13.34
CA TYR A 360 2.02 1.54 11.98
C TYR A 360 2.28 0.21 11.26
N PRO A 361 1.65 -0.02 10.10
CA PRO A 361 1.73 -1.30 9.41
C PRO A 361 3.13 -1.53 8.83
N VAL A 362 3.70 -2.71 9.09
CA VAL A 362 4.96 -3.16 8.50
C VAL A 362 4.79 -4.56 7.94
N GLU A 363 5.38 -4.82 6.77
CA GLU A 363 5.31 -6.12 6.13
C GLU A 363 6.71 -6.61 5.77
N PHE A 364 7.02 -7.82 6.21
CA PHE A 364 8.23 -8.51 5.78
C PHE A 364 7.98 -9.15 4.41
N ARG A 365 8.71 -8.67 3.40
CA ARG A 365 8.75 -9.29 2.07
C ARG A 365 10.16 -9.74 1.72
N TRP A 366 10.29 -10.99 1.28
CA TRP A 366 11.55 -11.53 0.78
C TRP A 366 12.15 -10.69 -0.35
N PHE A 367 11.28 -10.15 -1.21
CA PHE A 367 11.71 -9.27 -2.30
C PHE A 367 12.41 -7.99 -1.78
N ASN A 368 11.93 -7.41 -0.67
CA ASN A 368 12.59 -6.25 -0.05
C ASN A 368 13.97 -6.62 0.49
N LEU A 369 14.07 -7.76 1.20
CA LEU A 369 15.34 -8.26 1.72
C LEU A 369 16.37 -8.48 0.60
N ILE A 370 15.97 -9.13 -0.49
CA ILE A 370 16.83 -9.38 -1.65
C ILE A 370 17.24 -8.05 -2.30
N THR A 371 16.30 -7.12 -2.46
CA THR A 371 16.57 -5.78 -3.03
C THR A 371 17.61 -5.02 -2.21
N VAL A 372 17.50 -5.03 -0.88
CA VAL A 372 18.50 -4.41 0.00
C VAL A 372 19.86 -5.08 -0.16
N ILE A 373 19.93 -6.41 -0.13
CA ILE A 373 21.18 -7.15 -0.30
C ILE A 373 21.84 -6.80 -1.63
N LEU A 374 21.11 -6.88 -2.73
CA LEU A 374 21.65 -6.59 -4.07
C LEU A 374 22.12 -5.14 -4.20
N THR A 375 21.35 -4.20 -3.65
CA THR A 375 21.69 -2.78 -3.68
C THR A 375 22.99 -2.53 -2.92
N ILE A 376 23.09 -2.98 -1.67
CA ILE A 376 24.25 -2.76 -0.82
C ILE A 376 25.49 -3.48 -1.36
N LEU A 377 25.36 -4.72 -1.87
CA LEU A 377 26.48 -5.45 -2.49
C LEU A 377 26.98 -4.77 -3.77
N SER A 378 26.06 -4.30 -4.63
CA SER A 378 26.41 -3.56 -5.86
C SER A 378 27.17 -2.28 -5.54
N LEU A 379 26.66 -1.49 -4.59
CA LEU A 379 27.28 -0.24 -4.15
C LEU A 379 28.62 -0.48 -3.46
N GLY A 380 28.71 -1.49 -2.59
CA GLY A 380 29.94 -1.87 -1.92
C GLY A 380 31.02 -2.27 -2.91
N PHE A 381 30.66 -3.04 -3.94
CA PHE A 381 31.57 -3.41 -5.01
C PHE A 381 32.00 -2.19 -5.84
N LEU A 382 31.06 -1.32 -6.22
CA LEU A 382 31.35 -0.08 -6.96
C LEU A 382 32.29 0.84 -6.17
N ALA A 383 31.98 1.10 -4.90
CA ALA A 383 32.80 1.92 -4.00
C ALA A 383 34.22 1.36 -3.88
N ALA A 384 34.34 0.04 -3.66
CA ALA A 384 35.63 -0.61 -3.52
C ALA A 384 36.43 -0.61 -4.84
N LYS A 385 35.77 -0.73 -6.00
CA LYS A 385 36.38 -0.62 -7.32
C LYS A 385 36.88 0.81 -7.60
N ILE A 386 36.07 1.82 -7.29
CA ILE A 386 36.43 3.24 -7.43
C ILE A 386 37.62 3.56 -6.52
N ALA A 387 37.58 3.18 -5.24
CA ALA A 387 38.69 3.40 -4.33
C ALA A 387 39.96 2.66 -4.79
N GLY A 388 39.85 1.39 -5.19
CA GLY A 388 40.97 0.58 -5.69
C GLY A 388 41.59 1.15 -6.98
N SER A 389 40.81 1.82 -7.83
CA SER A 389 41.31 2.48 -9.05
C SER A 389 42.37 3.55 -8.76
N ARG A 390 42.32 4.18 -7.56
CA ARG A 390 43.28 5.22 -7.13
C ARG A 390 44.69 4.68 -6.85
N ILE A 391 44.85 3.36 -6.73
CA ILE A 391 46.15 2.72 -6.52
C ILE A 391 46.94 2.74 -7.85
N THR A 392 48.03 3.50 -7.89
CA THR A 392 48.96 3.57 -9.04
C THR A 392 50.39 3.29 -8.56
N LYS A 393 51.30 2.90 -9.48
CA LYS A 393 52.72 2.70 -9.12
C LYS A 393 53.32 3.97 -8.50
N ALA A 394 53.07 5.12 -9.12
CA ALA A 394 53.49 6.42 -8.61
C ALA A 394 52.95 6.73 -7.20
N PHE A 395 51.72 6.30 -6.88
CA PHE A 395 51.17 6.42 -5.53
C PHE A 395 51.91 5.53 -4.53
N ILE A 396 52.33 4.32 -4.91
CA ILE A 396 53.02 3.38 -4.00
C ILE A 396 54.49 3.78 -3.79
N GLU A 397 55.13 4.38 -4.79
CA GLU A 397 56.57 4.67 -4.78
C GLU A 397 56.96 5.96 -4.07
N LYS A 398 56.10 7.00 -4.12
CA LYS A 398 56.19 8.22 -3.30
C LYS A 398 56.17 7.89 -1.79
#